data_AF-A0A963DBD7-F1
#
_entry.id   AF-A0A963DBD7-F1
#
_cell.length_a   1.000
_cell.length_b   1.000
_cell.length_c   1.000
_cell.angle_alpha   90.00
_cell.angle_beta   90.00
_cell.angle_gamma   90.00
#
_symmetry.space_group_name_H-M   'P 1'
#
loop_
_entity.id
_entity.type
_entity.pdbx_description
1 polymer ?
#
loop_
_entity_poly.entity_id
_entity_poly.type
_entity_poly.pdbx_seq_one_letter_code
_entity_poly.pdbx_strand_id
1 'polypeptide(L)'
;MNIRSPIAATLLALTWACASPSPEAPEPAPVPPVPAGSAAEATEAEGTAEPRMSVSERAHWFARLGWPAACERAFAVTRSGDDGGLAIHDLAEGGAIALVRCAPGAYQPTSVVMVFDHERPEATARLLTLPYYRSPYGRELVRARTTEITGELRWLADQQSLVLLALSRQTADCGIWTRYSLAGGKPRITRLAARLPCPEGAELPVDASGGEPPIGWRPVRAD
;
A
#
# COMPACT_ATOMS: atom_id res chain seq x y z
N MET A 1 -4.96 7.32 50.86
CA MET A 1 -6.44 7.28 50.89
C MET A 1 -6.89 6.26 49.87
N ASN A 2 -7.42 5.12 50.36
CA ASN A 2 -7.84 3.97 49.56
C ASN A 2 -9.31 4.13 49.17
N ILE A 3 -9.60 4.19 47.86
CA ILE A 3 -10.98 4.14 47.35
C ILE A 3 -11.16 2.79 46.68
N ARG A 4 -11.85 1.89 47.38
CA ARG A 4 -12.42 0.65 46.84
C ARG A 4 -13.67 1.02 46.05
N SER A 5 -13.79 0.57 44.80
CA SER A 5 -15.06 0.58 44.06
C SER A 5 -15.47 -0.84 43.68
N PRO A 6 -16.77 -1.17 43.76
CA PRO A 6 -17.27 -2.53 43.76
C PRO A 6 -17.48 -3.12 42.37
N ILE A 7 -17.37 -4.44 42.37
CA ILE A 7 -17.70 -5.39 41.32
C ILE A 7 -19.20 -5.31 41.01
N ALA A 8 -19.56 -5.03 39.76
CA ALA A 8 -20.90 -5.26 39.24
C ALA A 8 -20.86 -6.44 38.27
N ALA A 9 -21.33 -7.59 38.76
CA ALA A 9 -21.65 -8.77 37.99
C ALA A 9 -22.96 -8.54 37.24
N THR A 10 -23.03 -8.85 35.94
CA THR A 10 -24.32 -8.86 35.21
C THR A 10 -24.28 -9.81 34.01
N LEU A 11 -24.98 -10.93 34.22
CA LEU A 11 -25.90 -11.66 33.33
C LEU A 11 -25.42 -12.35 32.04
N LEU A 12 -25.55 -13.68 32.11
CA LEU A 12 -25.87 -14.60 31.02
C LEU A 12 -26.99 -14.07 30.11
N ALA A 13 -26.85 -14.29 28.80
CA ALA A 13 -27.99 -14.55 27.93
C ALA A 13 -27.61 -15.61 26.87
N LEU A 14 -28.37 -16.71 26.90
CA LEU A 14 -28.48 -17.71 25.84
C LEU A 14 -29.01 -17.07 24.57
N THR A 15 -28.51 -17.46 23.39
CA THR A 15 -29.35 -17.56 22.18
C THR A 15 -28.82 -18.58 21.17
N TRP A 16 -29.58 -19.68 21.08
CA TRP A 16 -30.05 -20.41 19.89
C TRP A 16 -29.16 -20.55 18.65
N ALA A 17 -28.81 -21.81 18.39
CA ALA A 17 -28.39 -22.32 17.09
C ALA A 17 -29.61 -22.49 16.17
N CYS A 18 -29.68 -21.70 15.09
CA CYS A 18 -30.54 -21.97 13.95
C CYS A 18 -29.67 -22.50 12.81
N ALA A 19 -29.61 -23.83 12.67
CA ALA A 19 -29.08 -24.48 11.47
C ALA A 19 -30.07 -24.27 10.32
N SER A 20 -29.76 -23.35 9.41
CA SER A 20 -30.52 -23.19 8.17
C SER A 20 -30.00 -24.18 7.12
N PRO A 21 -30.88 -24.85 6.36
CA PRO A 21 -30.47 -25.73 5.26
C PRO A 21 -29.75 -24.92 4.19
N SER A 22 -28.55 -25.36 3.81
CA SER A 22 -27.74 -24.73 2.77
C SER A 22 -28.38 -24.97 1.41
N PRO A 23 -28.74 -23.93 0.63
CA PRO A 23 -29.28 -24.09 -0.71
C PRO A 23 -28.21 -24.67 -1.63
N GLU A 24 -28.58 -25.73 -2.35
CA GLU A 24 -27.78 -26.40 -3.38
C GLU A 24 -27.47 -25.39 -4.49
N ALA A 25 -26.19 -25.13 -4.72
CA ALA A 25 -25.75 -24.15 -5.71
C ALA A 25 -26.06 -24.68 -7.12
N PRO A 26 -26.69 -23.86 -8.00
CA PRO A 26 -26.99 -24.28 -9.37
C PRO A 26 -25.69 -24.54 -10.15
N GLU A 27 -25.72 -25.64 -10.90
CA GLU A 27 -24.65 -26.09 -11.78
C GLU A 27 -24.27 -24.98 -12.79
N PRO A 28 -22.99 -24.59 -12.91
CA PRO A 28 -22.59 -23.48 -13.76
C PRO A 28 -22.81 -23.82 -15.24
N ALA A 29 -23.49 -22.92 -15.94
CA ALA A 29 -23.71 -23.02 -17.37
C ALA A 29 -22.37 -23.02 -18.16
N PRO A 30 -22.31 -23.71 -19.32
CA PRO A 30 -21.11 -23.78 -20.14
C PRO A 30 -20.69 -22.39 -20.62
N VAL A 31 -19.44 -22.02 -20.32
CA VAL A 31 -18.84 -20.74 -20.74
C VAL A 31 -18.58 -20.79 -22.25
N PRO A 32 -19.05 -19.81 -23.05
CA PRO A 32 -18.78 -19.76 -24.47
C PRO A 32 -17.28 -19.51 -24.75
N PRO A 33 -16.75 -20.02 -25.87
CA PRO A 33 -15.34 -19.83 -26.24
C PRO A 33 -15.02 -18.34 -26.47
N VAL A 34 -14.00 -17.86 -25.76
CA VAL A 34 -13.47 -16.50 -25.92
C VAL A 34 -12.78 -16.39 -27.30
N PRO A 35 -13.15 -15.42 -28.15
CA PRO A 35 -12.47 -15.23 -29.43
C PRO A 35 -11.02 -14.79 -29.22
N ALA A 36 -10.11 -15.40 -29.98
CA ALA A 36 -8.69 -15.08 -30.01
C ALA A 36 -8.47 -13.66 -30.54
N GLY A 37 -8.47 -12.69 -29.62
CA GLY A 37 -8.12 -11.30 -29.90
C GLY A 37 -6.62 -11.16 -30.15
N SER A 38 -6.32 -10.62 -31.34
CA SER A 38 -4.99 -10.29 -31.86
C SER A 38 -4.04 -9.69 -30.81
N ALA A 39 -2.91 -10.35 -30.61
CA ALA A 39 -1.79 -9.86 -29.83
C ALA A 39 -1.16 -8.66 -30.55
N ALA A 40 -1.55 -7.46 -30.14
CA ALA A 40 -0.74 -6.28 -30.39
C ALA A 40 0.47 -6.37 -29.44
N GLU A 41 1.66 -6.60 -30.01
CA GLU A 41 2.94 -6.52 -29.31
C GLU A 41 3.11 -5.09 -28.76
N ALA A 42 2.71 -4.90 -27.51
CA ALA A 42 3.10 -3.74 -26.73
C ALA A 42 4.61 -3.88 -26.47
N THR A 43 5.39 -3.04 -27.13
CA THR A 43 6.81 -2.87 -26.81
C THR A 43 6.89 -2.30 -25.40
N GLU A 44 7.01 -3.17 -24.40
CA GLU A 44 7.32 -2.80 -23.02
C GLU A 44 8.63 -2.01 -23.04
N ALA A 45 8.53 -0.72 -22.76
CA ALA A 45 9.71 0.10 -22.51
C ALA A 45 10.51 -0.60 -21.41
N GLU A 46 11.74 -0.97 -21.77
CA GLU A 46 12.72 -1.67 -20.95
C GLU A 46 13.18 -0.76 -19.81
N GLY A 47 12.27 -0.48 -18.87
CA GLY A 47 12.60 0.08 -17.59
C GLY A 47 13.42 -0.98 -16.88
N THR A 48 14.70 -0.69 -16.62
CA THR A 48 15.59 -1.52 -15.81
C THR A 48 14.82 -2.01 -14.60
N ALA A 49 14.44 -3.29 -14.62
CA ALA A 49 13.71 -3.92 -13.53
C ALA A 49 14.55 -3.71 -12.28
N GLU A 50 14.00 -2.98 -11.31
CA GLU A 50 14.72 -2.74 -10.06
C GLU A 50 15.15 -4.09 -9.49
N PRO A 51 16.40 -4.21 -8.98
CA PRO A 51 16.90 -5.47 -8.44
C PRO A 51 15.89 -6.04 -7.45
N ARG A 52 15.26 -7.16 -7.82
CA ARG A 52 14.30 -7.82 -6.94
C ARG A 52 15.08 -8.59 -5.89
N MET A 53 14.97 -8.13 -4.65
CA MET A 53 15.51 -8.86 -3.52
C MET A 53 14.84 -10.23 -3.40
N SER A 54 15.61 -11.25 -3.04
CA SER A 54 15.09 -12.59 -2.82
C SER A 54 14.46 -12.76 -1.43
N VAL A 55 13.60 -13.77 -1.26
CA VAL A 55 13.01 -14.12 0.05
C VAL A 55 14.08 -14.48 1.09
N SER A 56 15.21 -15.07 0.69
CA SER A 56 16.28 -15.43 1.61
C SER A 56 16.98 -14.19 2.19
N GLU A 57 17.14 -13.14 1.40
CA GLU A 57 17.71 -11.86 1.84
C GLU A 57 16.75 -11.08 2.76
N ARG A 58 15.43 -11.23 2.56
CA ARG A 58 14.42 -10.54 3.38
C ARG A 58 14.58 -10.78 4.87
N ALA A 59 14.89 -12.01 5.29
CA ALA A 59 15.06 -12.35 6.71
C ALA A 59 16.25 -11.60 7.34
N HIS A 60 17.35 -11.43 6.59
CA HIS A 60 18.49 -10.63 7.01
C HIS A 60 18.10 -9.16 7.20
N TRP A 61 17.36 -8.60 6.23
CA TRP A 61 16.87 -7.23 6.32
C TRP A 61 15.84 -7.02 7.42
N PHE A 62 14.99 -8.01 7.71
CA PHE A 62 14.05 -7.95 8.83
C PHE A 62 14.79 -7.83 10.16
N ALA A 63 15.84 -8.63 10.35
CA ALA A 63 16.67 -8.56 11.55
C ALA A 63 17.41 -7.21 11.66
N ARG A 64 17.85 -6.64 10.53
CA ARG A 64 18.54 -5.35 10.49
C ARG A 64 17.61 -4.15 10.73
N LEU A 65 16.47 -4.11 10.06
CA LEU A 65 15.59 -2.94 10.04
C LEU A 65 14.49 -3.00 11.11
N GLY A 66 14.08 -4.19 11.54
CA GLY A 66 13.10 -4.36 12.61
C GLY A 66 11.72 -3.76 12.29
N TRP A 67 11.22 -3.91 11.04
CA TRP A 67 9.85 -3.50 10.72
C TRP A 67 8.80 -4.28 11.54
N PRO A 68 7.53 -3.82 11.60
CA PRO A 68 6.53 -4.50 12.41
C PRO A 68 6.35 -5.98 12.03
N ALA A 69 6.37 -6.88 13.02
CA ALA A 69 6.18 -8.32 12.79
C ALA A 69 4.83 -8.66 12.12
N ALA A 70 3.82 -7.79 12.24
CA ALA A 70 2.56 -7.93 11.51
C ALA A 70 2.74 -7.84 9.99
N CYS A 71 3.61 -6.94 9.52
CA CYS A 71 3.98 -6.82 8.11
C CYS A 71 4.66 -8.10 7.62
N GLU A 72 5.55 -8.67 8.42
CA GLU A 72 6.25 -9.92 8.06
C GLU A 72 5.31 -11.12 7.98
N ARG A 73 4.38 -11.25 8.93
CA ARG A 73 3.35 -12.30 8.89
C ARG A 73 2.43 -12.16 7.67
N ALA A 74 2.01 -10.94 7.35
CA ALA A 74 1.18 -10.68 6.17
C ALA A 74 1.92 -11.11 4.90
N PHE A 75 3.21 -10.78 4.80
CA PHE A 75 4.03 -11.09 3.63
C PHE A 75 4.22 -12.59 3.47
N ALA A 76 4.55 -13.30 4.56
CA ALA A 76 4.75 -14.75 4.56
C ALA A 76 3.52 -15.52 4.05
N VAL A 77 2.30 -15.03 4.34
CA VAL A 77 1.04 -15.66 3.93
C VAL A 77 0.64 -15.30 2.49
N THR A 78 1.03 -14.13 1.99
CA THR A 78 0.50 -13.58 0.73
C THR A 78 1.51 -13.51 -0.41
N ARG A 79 2.80 -13.73 -0.14
CA ARG A 79 3.85 -13.72 -1.17
C ARG A 79 3.60 -14.80 -2.23
N SER A 80 4.00 -14.48 -3.47
CA SER A 80 4.07 -15.43 -4.57
C SER A 80 5.48 -15.42 -5.16
N GLY A 81 6.04 -16.60 -5.41
CA GLY A 81 7.39 -16.76 -5.93
C GLY A 81 8.50 -16.28 -4.97
N ASP A 82 9.58 -15.79 -5.56
CA ASP A 82 10.84 -15.46 -4.88
C ASP A 82 11.06 -13.95 -4.66
N ASP A 83 10.09 -13.09 -5.03
CA ASP A 83 10.16 -11.66 -4.74
C ASP A 83 10.08 -11.44 -3.22
N GLY A 84 11.15 -10.89 -2.65
CA GLY A 84 11.31 -10.54 -1.24
C GLY A 84 10.56 -9.28 -0.82
N GLY A 85 9.94 -8.55 -1.75
CA GLY A 85 9.06 -7.42 -1.44
C GLY A 85 9.75 -6.30 -0.67
N LEU A 86 11.03 -6.04 -0.96
CA LEU A 86 11.82 -4.98 -0.34
C LEU A 86 12.61 -4.26 -1.41
N ALA A 87 12.41 -2.94 -1.50
CA ALA A 87 13.24 -2.04 -2.30
C ALA A 87 14.01 -1.10 -1.38
N ILE A 88 15.28 -0.84 -1.70
CA ILE A 88 16.16 0.04 -0.94
C ILE A 88 16.73 1.09 -1.89
N HIS A 89 16.68 2.36 -1.47
CA HIS A 89 17.21 3.46 -2.26
C HIS A 89 18.03 4.40 -1.39
N ASP A 90 19.09 4.96 -1.96
CA ASP A 90 19.95 5.91 -1.28
C ASP A 90 19.29 7.30 -1.16
N LEU A 91 19.56 7.94 -0.02
CA LEU A 91 19.22 9.32 0.26
C LEU A 91 20.47 10.20 0.13
N ALA A 92 20.32 11.43 -0.37
CA ALA A 92 21.43 12.34 -0.64
C ALA A 92 22.33 12.66 0.58
N GLU A 93 21.84 12.50 1.81
CA GLU A 93 22.55 12.83 3.06
C GLU A 93 23.19 11.60 3.74
N GLY A 94 23.53 10.54 2.98
CA GLY A 94 24.19 9.33 3.52
C GLY A 94 23.27 8.36 4.25
N GLY A 95 21.95 8.53 4.08
CA GLY A 95 20.94 7.59 4.55
C GLY A 95 20.41 6.71 3.42
N ALA A 96 19.49 5.81 3.77
CA ALA A 96 18.72 5.02 2.82
C ALA A 96 17.25 4.96 3.24
N ILE A 97 16.37 4.77 2.26
CA ILE A 97 14.96 4.45 2.44
C ILE A 97 14.71 2.99 2.06
N ALA A 98 13.96 2.28 2.90
CA ALA A 98 13.45 0.95 2.61
C ALA A 98 11.92 1.02 2.40
N LEU A 99 11.47 0.54 1.25
CA LEU A 99 10.06 0.31 0.93
C LEU A 99 9.78 -1.18 1.13
N VAL A 100 9.14 -1.52 2.25
CA VAL A 100 8.88 -2.90 2.63
C VAL A 100 7.43 -3.24 2.31
N ARG A 101 7.20 -4.11 1.33
CA ARG A 101 5.89 -4.68 1.04
C ARG A 101 5.49 -5.66 2.13
N CYS A 102 4.30 -5.47 2.67
CA CYS A 102 3.67 -6.31 3.69
C CYS A 102 2.68 -7.29 3.05
N ALA A 103 1.94 -6.88 2.03
CA ALA A 103 1.10 -7.77 1.24
C ALA A 103 1.01 -7.23 -0.19
N PRO A 104 0.93 -8.08 -1.23
CA PRO A 104 0.62 -7.63 -2.58
C PRO A 104 -0.83 -7.12 -2.69
N GLY A 105 -1.73 -7.63 -1.83
CA GLY A 105 -3.16 -7.35 -1.87
C GLY A 105 -3.85 -7.87 -3.12
N ALA A 106 -5.18 -7.92 -3.10
CA ALA A 106 -5.96 -8.31 -4.28
C ALA A 106 -6.09 -7.18 -5.31
N TYR A 107 -5.89 -5.93 -4.87
CA TYR A 107 -6.00 -4.76 -5.72
C TYR A 107 -4.87 -3.74 -5.51
N GLN A 108 -4.45 -3.55 -4.26
CA GLN A 108 -3.34 -2.68 -3.93
C GLN A 108 -2.47 -3.34 -2.88
N PRO A 109 -1.14 -3.17 -2.99
CA PRO A 109 -0.24 -3.64 -1.97
C PRO A 109 -0.41 -2.83 -0.69
N THR A 110 -0.04 -3.45 0.42
CA THR A 110 0.25 -2.73 1.66
C THR A 110 1.75 -2.71 1.90
N SER A 111 2.27 -1.59 2.38
CA SER A 111 3.69 -1.39 2.60
C SER A 111 3.96 -0.55 3.85
N VAL A 112 5.13 -0.72 4.44
CA VAL A 112 5.70 0.20 5.42
C VAL A 112 6.95 0.86 4.84
N VAL A 113 7.26 2.07 5.30
CA VAL A 113 8.41 2.85 4.85
C VAL A 113 9.36 3.07 6.02
N MET A 114 10.62 2.76 5.83
CA MET A 114 11.66 2.96 6.85
C MET A 114 12.79 3.81 6.31
N VAL A 115 13.47 4.53 7.20
CA VAL A 115 14.75 5.18 6.90
C VAL A 115 15.82 4.66 7.84
N PHE A 116 17.03 4.50 7.34
CA PHE A 116 18.17 4.04 8.11
C PHE A 116 19.45 4.69 7.61
N ASP A 117 20.50 4.64 8.42
CA ASP A 117 21.82 5.16 8.07
C ASP A 117 22.67 4.00 7.51
N HIS A 118 23.27 4.18 6.33
CA HIS A 118 24.10 3.13 5.73
C HIS A 118 25.47 3.06 6.41
N GLU A 119 26.01 4.21 6.83
CA GLU A 119 27.33 4.39 7.43
C GLU A 119 27.37 4.02 8.91
N ARG A 120 26.21 3.93 9.55
CA ARG A 120 26.04 3.50 10.95
C ARG A 120 25.12 2.29 11.04
N PRO A 121 25.60 1.07 10.73
CA PRO A 121 24.80 -0.15 10.76
C PRO A 121 24.15 -0.44 12.13
N GLU A 122 24.74 0.08 13.21
CA GLU A 122 24.22 0.00 14.57
C GLU A 122 23.05 0.99 14.85
N ALA A 123 22.86 2.00 14.00
CA ALA A 123 21.76 2.93 14.13
C ALA A 123 20.43 2.23 13.82
N THR A 124 19.50 2.30 14.77
CA THR A 124 18.17 1.70 14.61
C THR A 124 17.43 2.35 13.45
N ALA A 125 16.97 1.54 12.49
CA ALA A 125 16.10 2.01 11.44
C ALA A 125 14.81 2.59 12.02
N ARG A 126 14.30 3.65 11.39
CA ARG A 126 13.10 4.36 11.86
C ARG A 126 11.94 4.12 10.92
N LEU A 127 10.87 3.56 11.47
CA LEU A 127 9.57 3.49 10.80
C LEU A 127 9.00 4.91 10.61
N LEU A 128 8.61 5.24 9.38
CA LEU A 128 8.03 6.53 9.07
C LEU A 128 6.53 6.53 9.34
N THR A 129 6.04 7.56 10.03
CA THR A 129 4.63 7.93 10.02
C THR A 129 4.39 8.95 8.92
N LEU A 130 3.58 8.60 7.93
CA LEU A 130 3.29 9.43 6.77
C LEU A 130 1.97 10.18 6.97
N PRO A 131 1.93 11.50 6.71
CA PRO A 131 0.65 12.17 6.47
C PRO A 131 0.01 11.55 5.22
N TYR A 132 -1.26 11.23 5.27
CA TYR A 132 -1.93 10.51 4.20
C TYR A 132 -3.36 11.04 4.04
N TYR A 133 -3.89 10.97 2.83
CA TYR A 133 -5.30 11.23 2.55
C TYR A 133 -5.93 9.94 2.08
N ARG A 134 -7.08 9.58 2.66
CA ARG A 134 -7.91 8.47 2.19
C ARG A 134 -9.23 9.01 1.67
N SER A 135 -9.87 8.23 0.81
CA SER A 135 -11.24 8.51 0.38
C SER A 135 -12.16 7.34 0.69
N PRO A 136 -12.78 7.30 1.88
CA PRO A 136 -13.81 6.32 2.18
C PRO A 136 -14.88 6.35 1.09
N TYR A 137 -15.14 5.21 0.46
CA TYR A 137 -16.16 5.08 -0.60
C TYR A 137 -15.95 5.97 -1.84
N GLY A 138 -14.75 6.53 -2.05
CA GLY A 138 -14.47 7.32 -3.25
C GLY A 138 -15.23 8.65 -3.35
N ARG A 139 -15.64 9.26 -2.23
CA ARG A 139 -16.45 10.50 -2.23
C ARG A 139 -15.74 11.73 -1.67
N GLU A 140 -15.03 11.59 -0.56
CA GLU A 140 -14.45 12.72 0.18
C GLU A 140 -13.01 12.44 0.60
N LEU A 141 -12.20 13.49 0.75
CA LEU A 141 -10.83 13.36 1.24
C LEU A 141 -10.80 13.50 2.76
N VAL A 142 -10.26 12.48 3.42
CA VAL A 142 -10.05 12.47 4.87
C VAL A 142 -8.56 12.40 5.15
N ARG A 143 -8.04 13.40 5.85
CA ARG A 143 -6.64 13.42 6.30
C ARG A 143 -6.44 12.44 7.45
N ALA A 144 -5.33 11.72 7.41
CA ALA A 144 -4.90 10.79 8.43
C ALA A 144 -3.37 10.79 8.57
N ARG A 145 -2.89 9.98 9.52
CA ARG A 145 -1.49 9.58 9.64
C ARG A 145 -1.44 8.06 9.74
N THR A 146 -0.48 7.44 9.05
CA THR A 146 -0.32 5.99 9.10
C THR A 146 1.14 5.59 9.01
N THR A 147 1.47 4.42 9.54
CA THR A 147 2.76 3.74 9.35
C THR A 147 2.68 2.64 8.30
N GLU A 148 1.47 2.16 7.98
CA GLU A 148 1.21 1.18 6.93
C GLU A 148 0.30 1.81 5.88
N ILE A 149 0.75 1.78 4.63
CA ILE A 149 0.10 2.45 3.51
C ILE A 149 -0.48 1.39 2.58
N THR A 150 -1.70 1.63 2.12
CA THR A 150 -2.30 0.87 1.01
C THR A 150 -2.18 1.70 -0.27
N GLY A 151 -1.59 1.12 -1.30
CA GLY A 151 -1.37 1.76 -2.59
C GLY A 151 0.02 1.49 -3.16
N GLU A 152 0.18 1.87 -4.43
CA GLU A 152 1.45 1.70 -5.15
C GLU A 152 2.45 2.77 -4.72
N LEU A 153 3.61 2.32 -4.25
CA LEU A 153 4.72 3.19 -3.86
C LEU A 153 5.80 3.20 -4.94
N ARG A 154 6.34 4.38 -5.24
CA ARG A 154 7.47 4.54 -6.15
C ARG A 154 8.46 5.55 -5.61
N TRP A 155 9.74 5.20 -5.61
CA TRP A 155 10.82 6.14 -5.34
C TRP A 155 11.23 6.89 -6.62
N LEU A 156 11.40 8.21 -6.52
CA LEU A 156 11.93 9.06 -7.57
C LEU A 156 13.32 9.54 -7.13
N ALA A 157 14.36 8.82 -7.59
CA ALA A 157 15.73 9.03 -7.13
C ALA A 157 16.28 10.43 -7.49
N ASP A 158 15.95 10.93 -8.69
CA ASP A 158 16.29 12.26 -9.19
C ASP A 158 15.72 13.39 -8.31
N GLN A 159 14.53 13.16 -7.75
CA GLN A 159 13.80 14.15 -6.94
C GLN A 159 13.88 13.89 -5.44
N GLN A 160 14.54 12.80 -5.02
CA GLN A 160 14.62 12.37 -3.62
C GLN A 160 13.23 12.36 -2.96
N SER A 161 12.25 11.80 -3.68
CA SER A 161 10.84 11.85 -3.29
C SER A 161 10.15 10.51 -3.43
N LEU A 162 9.18 10.27 -2.54
CA LEU A 162 8.32 9.09 -2.56
C LEU A 162 6.97 9.47 -3.17
N VAL A 163 6.52 8.71 -4.15
CA VAL A 163 5.17 8.81 -4.73
C VAL A 163 4.30 7.68 -4.20
N LEU A 164 3.04 7.99 -3.92
CA LEU A 164 1.99 7.05 -3.56
C LEU A 164 0.79 7.25 -4.47
N LEU A 165 0.32 6.18 -5.11
CA LEU A 165 -0.99 6.11 -5.74
C LEU A 165 -1.92 5.17 -4.96
N ALA A 166 -2.92 5.75 -4.31
CA ALA A 166 -3.97 5.02 -3.59
C ALA A 166 -5.28 5.13 -4.36
N LEU A 167 -5.70 4.04 -4.99
CA LEU A 167 -6.92 4.00 -5.81
C LEU A 167 -8.14 3.72 -4.91
N SER A 168 -9.30 4.26 -5.25
CA SER A 168 -10.50 4.10 -4.41
C SER A 168 -11.32 2.85 -4.71
N ARG A 169 -11.11 2.19 -5.86
CA ARG A 169 -11.79 0.95 -6.30
C ARG A 169 -11.04 0.26 -7.42
N GLN A 170 -11.32 -1.02 -7.68
CA GLN A 170 -10.54 -1.90 -8.57
C GLN A 170 -10.30 -1.38 -10.01
N THR A 171 -11.21 -0.59 -10.55
CA THR A 171 -11.14 -0.10 -11.94
C THR A 171 -10.03 0.93 -12.19
N ALA A 172 -9.36 1.42 -11.14
CA ALA A 172 -8.24 2.36 -11.24
C ALA A 172 -8.59 3.66 -11.98
N ASP A 173 -9.84 4.12 -11.90
CA ASP A 173 -10.33 5.35 -12.55
C ASP A 173 -10.51 6.54 -11.59
N CYS A 174 -10.32 6.32 -10.28
CA CYS A 174 -10.40 7.33 -9.24
C CYS A 174 -9.48 6.99 -8.06
N GLY A 175 -9.06 8.01 -7.32
CA GLY A 175 -8.15 7.84 -6.18
C GLY A 175 -7.39 9.10 -5.80
N ILE A 176 -6.26 8.88 -5.13
CA ILE A 176 -5.41 9.91 -4.54
C ILE A 176 -3.95 9.63 -4.90
N TRP A 177 -3.29 10.63 -5.47
CA TRP A 177 -1.89 10.60 -5.84
C TRP A 177 -1.16 11.61 -4.95
N THR A 178 -0.10 11.16 -4.28
CA THR A 178 0.63 11.97 -3.30
C THR A 178 2.13 11.88 -3.56
N ARG A 179 2.81 13.03 -3.61
CA ARG A 179 4.28 13.10 -3.57
C ARG A 179 4.73 13.58 -2.21
N TYR A 180 5.72 12.89 -1.67
CA TYR A 180 6.35 13.16 -0.38
C TYR A 180 7.80 13.60 -0.56
N SER A 181 8.19 14.68 0.13
CA SER A 181 9.60 14.93 0.42
C SER A 181 9.96 14.29 1.76
N LEU A 182 11.16 13.72 1.82
CA LEU A 182 11.75 13.16 3.05
C LEU A 182 12.87 14.04 3.61
N ALA A 183 13.04 15.26 3.10
CA ALA A 183 14.09 16.18 3.52
C ALA A 183 14.03 16.43 5.04
N GLY A 184 15.21 16.42 5.69
CA GLY A 184 15.31 16.54 7.15
C GLY A 184 14.65 15.38 7.92
N GLY A 185 14.49 14.22 7.29
CA GLY A 185 13.99 12.99 7.91
C GLY A 185 12.51 12.99 8.30
N LYS A 186 11.75 14.03 7.94
CA LYS A 186 10.32 14.18 8.27
C LYS A 186 9.50 14.17 6.99
N PRO A 187 8.67 13.13 6.75
CA PRO A 187 7.83 13.10 5.56
C PRO A 187 6.86 14.27 5.49
N ARG A 188 6.83 14.95 4.34
CA ARG A 188 5.90 16.05 4.05
C ARG A 188 5.29 15.88 2.67
N ILE A 189 3.99 16.13 2.55
CA ILE A 189 3.32 16.17 1.25
C ILE A 189 3.81 17.43 0.52
N THR A 190 4.38 17.26 -0.67
CA THR A 190 4.81 18.36 -1.54
C THR A 190 3.85 18.59 -2.69
N ARG A 191 3.18 17.53 -3.16
CA ARG A 191 2.09 17.60 -4.14
C ARG A 191 1.03 16.56 -3.80
N LEU A 192 -0.22 16.93 -4.07
CA LEU A 192 -1.38 16.08 -3.87
C LEU A 192 -2.34 16.33 -5.03
N ALA A 193 -2.86 15.25 -5.61
CA ALA A 193 -3.90 15.31 -6.61
C ALA A 193 -4.91 14.19 -6.35
N ALA A 194 -6.16 14.44 -6.72
CA ALA A 194 -7.22 13.45 -6.56
C ALA A 194 -8.19 13.51 -7.73
N ARG A 195 -8.83 12.37 -7.98
CA ARG A 195 -10.00 12.27 -8.84
C ARG A 195 -11.14 11.70 -8.03
N LEU A 196 -12.00 12.60 -7.55
CA LEU A 196 -13.17 12.30 -6.72
C LEU A 196 -14.32 13.25 -7.11
N PRO A 197 -15.59 12.81 -7.00
CA PRO A 197 -16.00 11.43 -6.70
C PRO A 197 -15.60 10.46 -7.82
N CYS A 198 -15.62 9.15 -7.53
CA CYS A 198 -15.42 8.13 -8.56
C CYS A 198 -16.53 8.21 -9.63
N PRO A 199 -16.19 8.06 -10.93
CA PRO A 199 -17.19 8.09 -12.00
C PRO A 199 -18.16 6.90 -11.91
N GLU A 200 -19.37 7.03 -12.45
CA GLU A 200 -20.38 5.94 -12.39
C GLU A 200 -20.05 4.77 -13.34
N GLY A 201 -19.22 5.00 -14.36
CA GLY A 201 -18.73 3.96 -15.29
C GLY A 201 -17.26 3.60 -15.05
N ALA A 202 -16.83 2.49 -15.63
CA ALA A 202 -15.41 2.15 -15.74
C ALA A 202 -14.77 3.04 -16.82
N GLU A 203 -13.67 3.69 -16.48
CA GLU A 203 -12.82 4.37 -17.45
C GLU A 203 -11.51 3.59 -17.65
N LEU A 204 -10.68 4.05 -18.59
CA LEU A 204 -9.37 3.47 -18.82
C LEU A 204 -8.55 3.51 -17.52
N PRO A 205 -7.93 2.38 -17.13
CA PRO A 205 -7.13 2.32 -15.92
C PRO A 205 -5.97 3.31 -16.02
N VAL A 206 -5.68 4.02 -14.93
CA VAL A 206 -4.49 4.87 -14.88
C VAL A 206 -3.26 4.05 -14.53
N ASP A 207 -2.14 4.37 -15.18
CA ASP A 207 -0.85 3.80 -14.81
C ASP A 207 -0.31 4.50 -13.55
N ALA A 208 0.02 3.69 -12.56
CA ALA A 208 0.62 4.11 -11.29
C ALA A 208 2.09 4.52 -11.41
N SER A 209 2.71 4.27 -12.56
CA SER A 209 4.15 4.42 -12.75
C SER A 209 4.60 5.89 -12.75
N GLY A 210 3.71 6.86 -12.94
CA GLY A 210 4.09 8.25 -13.14
C GLY A 210 4.76 8.92 -11.94
N GLY A 211 5.84 9.65 -12.21
CA GLY A 211 6.35 10.65 -11.28
C GLY A 211 5.38 11.83 -11.11
N GLU A 212 4.44 12.05 -12.03
CA GLU A 212 3.41 13.11 -11.99
C GLU A 212 2.01 12.52 -11.76
N PRO A 213 1.04 13.34 -11.31
CA PRO A 213 -0.36 12.90 -11.20
C PRO A 213 -0.91 12.32 -12.50
N PRO A 214 -1.79 11.31 -12.44
CA PRO A 214 -2.49 10.83 -13.63
C PRO A 214 -3.30 11.93 -14.32
N ILE A 215 -3.44 11.83 -15.64
CA ILE A 215 -4.17 12.81 -16.45
C ILE A 215 -5.62 12.94 -15.95
N GLY A 216 -6.11 14.18 -15.84
CA GLY A 216 -7.46 14.50 -15.39
C GLY A 216 -7.63 14.57 -13.86
N TRP A 217 -6.59 14.24 -13.09
CA TRP A 217 -6.62 14.37 -11.63
C TRP A 217 -6.36 15.82 -11.23
N ARG A 218 -7.14 16.31 -10.26
CA ARG A 218 -7.12 17.73 -9.89
C ARG A 218 -6.19 17.94 -8.69
N PRO A 219 -5.36 19.00 -8.69
CA PRO A 219 -4.55 19.36 -7.54
C PRO A 219 -5.42 19.60 -6.30
N VAL A 220 -4.94 19.14 -5.15
CA VAL A 220 -5.56 19.35 -3.83
C VAL A 220 -4.57 20.11 -2.96
N ARG A 221 -5.05 21.08 -2.19
CA ARG A 221 -4.20 21.79 -1.22
C ARG A 221 -3.92 20.87 -0.03
N ALA A 222 -2.64 20.73 0.30
CA ALA A 222 -2.21 20.00 1.48
C ALA A 222 -2.11 20.99 2.65
N ASP A 223 -3.23 21.16 3.35
CA ASP A 223 -3.32 22.05 4.51
C ASP A 223 -2.55 21.51 5.73
#